data_AF-A0A968WZ77-F1
#
_entry.id   AF-A0A968WZ77-F1
#
_cell.length_a   1.000
_cell.length_b   1.000
_cell.length_c   1.000
_cell.angle_alpha   90.00
_cell.angle_beta   90.00
_cell.angle_gamma   90.00
#
_symmetry.space_group_name_H-M   'P 1'
#
loop_
_entity.id
_entity.type
_entity.pdbx_description
1 polymer ?
#
loop_
_entity_poly.entity_id
_entity_poly.type
_entity_poly.pdbx_seq_one_letter_code
_entity_poly.pdbx_strand_id
1 'polypeptide(L)'
;MYQASFLLRDYGFEFEEMPFDPSGQLPLDADPKLAWAKQTLIHTPIELNKADRNELLKVPGIGPKSADAILKARGIHAIKSLRDLAQLGINGQRAAEYILLAGKRPVTRDQLQMQFVLQ
;
A
#
# COMPACT_ATOMS: atom_id res chain seq x y z
N MET A 1 -21.83 -8.76 7.60
CA MET A 1 -21.60 -7.54 8.42
C MET A 1 -20.31 -7.56 9.24
N TYR A 2 -19.73 -8.72 9.60
CA TYR A 2 -18.51 -8.76 10.44
C TYR A 2 -17.19 -8.42 9.68
N GLN A 3 -17.11 -8.72 8.39
CA GLN A 3 -15.90 -8.55 7.56
C GLN A 3 -15.46 -7.08 7.35
N ALA A 4 -16.33 -6.09 7.59
CA ALA A 4 -16.02 -4.68 7.41
C ALA A 4 -15.36 -4.03 8.64
N SER A 5 -15.61 -4.59 9.83
CA SER A 5 -15.30 -3.93 11.10
C SER A 5 -13.81 -3.80 11.39
N PHE A 6 -12.98 -4.73 10.87
CA PHE A 6 -11.54 -4.71 11.08
C PHE A 6 -10.85 -3.59 10.27
N LEU A 7 -11.36 -3.22 9.09
CA LEU A 7 -10.77 -2.13 8.29
C LEU A 7 -10.95 -0.78 8.98
N LEU A 8 -12.14 -0.55 9.53
CA LEU A 8 -12.45 0.64 10.31
C LEU A 8 -11.59 0.67 11.59
N ARG A 9 -11.55 -0.44 12.34
CA ARG A 9 -10.89 -0.49 13.65
C ARG A 9 -9.36 -0.50 13.57
N ASP A 10 -8.80 -1.35 12.71
CA ASP A 10 -7.37 -1.68 12.76
C ASP A 10 -6.56 -0.98 11.66
N TYR A 11 -7.23 -0.46 10.61
CA TYR A 11 -6.59 0.13 9.44
C TYR A 11 -6.99 1.59 9.16
N GLY A 12 -7.88 2.18 9.97
CA GLY A 12 -8.23 3.60 9.88
C GLY A 12 -8.97 3.97 8.59
N PHE A 13 -9.74 3.04 8.03
CA PHE A 13 -10.67 3.35 6.95
C PHE A 13 -11.88 4.10 7.50
N GLU A 14 -12.34 5.11 6.77
CA GLU A 14 -13.67 5.68 6.96
C GLU A 14 -14.72 4.90 6.15
N PHE A 15 -15.99 5.04 6.50
CA PHE A 15 -17.07 4.31 5.83
C PHE A 15 -17.17 4.68 4.34
N GLU A 16 -16.92 5.95 4.00
CA GLU A 16 -16.93 6.48 2.64
C GLU A 16 -15.79 5.95 1.77
N GLU A 17 -14.73 5.44 2.39
CA GLU A 17 -13.58 4.84 1.71
C GLU A 17 -13.77 3.34 1.47
N MET A 18 -14.88 2.76 1.92
CA MET A 18 -15.09 1.34 1.79
C MET A 18 -15.38 0.96 0.34
N PRO A 19 -14.72 -0.07 -0.21
CA PRO A 19 -14.81 -0.46 -1.61
C PRO A 19 -16.08 -1.28 -1.86
N PHE A 20 -17.26 -0.70 -1.60
CA PHE A 20 -18.52 -1.36 -1.86
C PHE A 20 -18.73 -1.56 -3.37
N ASP A 21 -19.28 -2.72 -3.72
CA ASP A 21 -19.78 -2.98 -5.05
C ASP A 21 -21.09 -2.19 -5.32
N PRO A 22 -21.61 -2.18 -6.56
CA PRO A 22 -22.88 -1.51 -6.86
C PRO A 22 -24.10 -2.01 -6.08
N SER A 23 -23.98 -3.18 -5.42
CA SER A 23 -25.01 -3.77 -4.57
C SER A 23 -24.81 -3.42 -3.08
N GLY A 24 -23.83 -2.58 -2.74
CA GLY A 24 -23.52 -2.16 -1.37
C GLY A 24 -22.77 -3.21 -0.55
N GLN A 25 -22.16 -4.21 -1.19
CA GLN A 25 -21.44 -5.29 -0.52
C GLN A 25 -19.93 -5.11 -0.65
N LEU A 26 -19.19 -5.51 0.39
CA LEU A 26 -17.73 -5.60 0.27
C LEU A 26 -17.35 -6.74 -0.68
N PRO A 27 -16.22 -6.64 -1.39
CA PRO A 27 -15.75 -7.71 -2.27
C PRO A 27 -15.52 -8.97 -1.44
N LEU A 28 -16.20 -10.07 -1.79
CA LEU A 28 -16.04 -11.36 -1.11
C LEU A 28 -14.76 -12.08 -1.55
N ASP A 29 -14.29 -11.78 -2.76
CA ASP A 29 -13.26 -12.53 -3.47
C ASP A 29 -11.90 -11.79 -3.51
N ALA A 30 -11.86 -10.56 -2.98
CA ALA A 30 -10.69 -9.69 -3.02
C ALA A 30 -10.42 -9.06 -1.66
N ASP A 31 -9.14 -8.94 -1.31
CA ASP A 31 -8.71 -8.14 -0.16
C ASP A 31 -9.26 -6.71 -0.30
N PRO A 32 -10.12 -6.22 0.62
CA PRO A 32 -10.80 -4.94 0.44
C PRO A 32 -9.81 -3.76 0.33
N LYS A 33 -8.71 -3.84 1.07
CA LYS A 33 -7.66 -2.82 1.03
C LYS A 33 -6.98 -2.76 -0.34
N LEU A 34 -6.75 -3.92 -0.96
CA LEU A 34 -6.30 -4.00 -2.35
C LEU A 34 -7.36 -3.46 -3.34
N ALA A 35 -8.64 -3.76 -3.14
CA ALA A 35 -9.71 -3.24 -4.00
C ALA A 35 -9.78 -1.71 -3.95
N TRP A 36 -9.73 -1.12 -2.76
CA TRP A 36 -9.67 0.33 -2.59
C TRP A 36 -8.40 0.93 -3.19
N ALA A 37 -7.23 0.34 -2.92
CA ALA A 37 -5.96 0.83 -3.46
C ALA A 37 -5.92 0.84 -4.99
N LYS A 38 -6.56 -0.13 -5.64
CA LYS A 38 -6.71 -0.15 -7.11
C LYS A 38 -7.54 1.02 -7.64
N GLN A 39 -8.59 1.41 -6.93
CA GLN A 39 -9.46 2.51 -7.34
C GLN A 39 -8.86 3.89 -7.04
N THR A 40 -8.10 4.01 -5.95
CA THR A 40 -7.61 5.30 -5.45
C THR A 40 -6.09 5.46 -5.62
N LEU A 41 -5.30 4.56 -5.04
CA LEU A 41 -3.84 4.74 -4.94
C LEU A 41 -3.09 4.53 -6.25
N ILE A 42 -3.70 3.89 -7.27
CA ILE A 42 -3.12 3.86 -8.62
C ILE A 42 -2.96 5.27 -9.15
N HIS A 43 -3.93 6.16 -8.91
CA HIS A 43 -3.91 7.54 -9.39
C HIS A 43 -3.24 8.49 -8.40
N THR A 44 -3.34 8.19 -7.11
CA THR A 44 -2.79 9.02 -6.02
C THR A 44 -1.90 8.17 -5.11
N PRO A 45 -0.67 7.81 -5.54
CA PRO A 45 0.20 6.94 -4.77
C PRO A 45 0.72 7.62 -3.50
N ILE A 46 0.95 6.84 -2.45
CA ILE A 46 1.38 7.33 -1.14
C ILE A 46 2.90 7.46 -1.07
N GLU A 47 3.41 8.66 -0.77
CA GLU A 47 4.84 8.87 -0.53
C GLU A 47 5.24 8.41 0.88
N LEU A 48 5.99 7.30 0.96
CA LEU A 48 6.33 6.66 2.24
C LEU A 48 7.18 7.54 3.16
N ASN A 49 7.93 8.49 2.61
CA ASN A 49 8.74 9.40 3.42
C ASN A 49 7.93 10.56 4.04
N LYS A 50 6.68 10.75 3.64
CA LYS A 50 5.82 11.88 4.08
C LYS A 50 4.52 11.43 4.74
N ALA A 51 3.97 10.31 4.30
CA ALA A 51 2.66 9.82 4.70
C ALA A 51 2.51 9.66 6.23
N ASP A 52 1.37 9.99 6.80
CA ASP A 52 1.11 9.66 8.20
C ASP A 52 0.89 8.16 8.42
N ARG A 53 0.71 7.75 9.68
CA ARG A 53 0.52 6.34 10.03
C ARG A 53 -0.75 5.73 9.41
N ASN A 54 -1.83 6.49 9.33
CA ASN A 54 -3.11 6.01 8.81
C ASN A 54 -3.05 5.84 7.29
N GLU A 55 -2.42 6.79 6.59
CA GLU A 55 -2.11 6.68 5.17
C GLU A 55 -1.28 5.42 4.87
N LEU A 56 -0.23 5.16 5.65
CA LEU A 56 0.58 3.93 5.52
C LEU A 56 -0.26 2.65 5.72
N LEU A 57 -1.17 2.67 6.70
CA LEU A 57 -2.07 1.54 6.97
C LEU A 57 -3.08 1.29 5.85
N LYS A 58 -3.28 2.21 4.91
CA LYS A 58 -4.13 2.01 3.75
C LYS A 58 -3.42 1.36 2.55
N VAL A 59 -2.08 1.32 2.55
CA VAL A 59 -1.28 0.70 1.47
C VAL A 59 -1.27 -0.83 1.56
N PRO A 60 -1.70 -1.58 0.52
CA PRO A 60 -1.69 -3.05 0.53
C PRO A 60 -0.31 -3.62 0.88
N GLY A 61 -0.27 -4.62 1.77
CA GLY A 61 0.99 -5.20 2.25
C GLY A 61 1.69 -4.44 3.39
N ILE A 62 1.19 -3.26 3.80
CA ILE A 62 1.67 -2.52 4.98
C ILE A 62 0.68 -2.71 6.13
N GLY A 63 1.07 -3.47 7.15
CA GLY A 63 0.32 -3.60 8.41
C GLY A 63 0.85 -2.68 9.52
N PRO A 64 0.26 -2.70 10.73
CA PRO A 64 0.68 -1.85 11.85
C PRO A 64 2.18 -1.90 12.14
N LYS A 65 2.76 -3.11 12.25
CA LYS A 65 4.20 -3.29 12.47
C LYS A 65 5.05 -2.69 11.35
N SER A 66 4.63 -2.85 10.09
CA SER A 66 5.32 -2.30 8.92
C SER A 66 5.22 -0.77 8.88
N ALA A 67 4.06 -0.21 9.20
CA ALA A 67 3.86 1.23 9.29
C ALA A 67 4.77 1.85 10.36
N ASP A 68 4.81 1.25 11.55
CA ASP A 68 5.67 1.70 12.65
C ASP A 68 7.16 1.60 12.28
N ALA A 69 7.56 0.54 11.59
CA ALA A 69 8.93 0.37 11.08
C ALA A 69 9.31 1.44 10.04
N ILE A 70 8.39 1.77 9.11
CA ILE A 70 8.59 2.83 8.11
C ILE A 70 8.76 4.19 8.78
N LEU A 71 7.88 4.54 9.72
CA LEU A 71 7.93 5.81 10.46
C LEU A 71 9.27 5.97 11.18
N LYS A 72 9.74 4.92 11.83
CA LYS A 72 11.04 4.92 12.52
C LYS A 72 12.20 5.06 11.52
N ALA A 73 12.20 4.26 10.46
CA ALA A 73 13.31 4.21 9.50
C ALA A 73 13.47 5.53 8.74
N ARG A 74 12.37 6.12 8.25
CA ARG A 74 12.41 7.37 7.47
C ARG A 74 12.90 8.57 8.27
N GLY A 75 12.74 8.56 9.60
CA GLY A 75 13.27 9.58 10.49
C GLY A 75 14.80 9.55 10.60
N ILE A 76 15.43 8.43 10.25
CA ILE A 76 16.88 8.27 10.23
C ILE A 76 17.40 8.49 8.81
N HIS A 77 16.85 7.77 7.83
CA HIS A 77 17.25 7.84 6.43
C HIS A 77 16.03 7.68 5.50
N ALA A 78 16.00 8.46 4.42
CA ALA A 78 14.93 8.34 3.44
C ALA A 78 14.90 6.94 2.80
N ILE A 79 13.70 6.38 2.68
CA ILE A 79 13.42 5.11 2.00
C ILE A 79 13.36 5.41 0.49
N LYS A 80 14.28 4.84 -0.28
CA LYS A 80 14.48 5.15 -1.71
C LYS A 80 14.20 3.96 -2.63
N SER A 81 14.13 2.75 -2.08
CA SER A 81 14.00 1.53 -2.87
C SER A 81 13.21 0.42 -2.15
N LEU A 82 12.73 -0.56 -2.93
CA LEU A 82 12.13 -1.78 -2.35
C LEU A 82 13.13 -2.58 -1.52
N ARG A 83 14.44 -2.43 -1.76
CA ARG A 83 15.48 -3.06 -0.94
C ARG A 83 15.51 -2.48 0.47
N ASP A 84 15.31 -1.17 0.60
CA ASP A 84 15.26 -0.51 1.91
C ASP A 84 14.05 -1.05 2.71
N LEU A 85 12.91 -1.23 2.06
CA LEU A 85 11.74 -1.88 2.68
C LEU A 85 12.04 -3.34 3.10
N ALA A 86 12.73 -4.11 2.25
CA ALA A 86 13.11 -5.48 2.57
C ALA A 86 14.03 -5.56 3.81
N GLN A 87 14.92 -4.58 4.01
CA GLN A 87 15.76 -4.49 5.22
C GLN A 87 14.93 -4.24 6.49
N LEU A 88 13.73 -3.66 6.36
CA LEU A 88 12.76 -3.51 7.44
C LEU A 88 11.87 -4.75 7.63
N GLY A 89 12.11 -5.83 6.87
CA GLY A 89 11.26 -7.02 6.86
C GLY A 89 9.93 -6.84 6.11
N ILE A 90 9.82 -5.80 5.27
CA ILE A 90 8.60 -5.47 4.53
C ILE A 90 8.73 -5.97 3.09
N ASN A 91 7.85 -6.88 2.68
CA ASN A 91 7.74 -7.27 1.27
C ASN A 91 6.98 -6.20 0.49
N GLY A 92 7.71 -5.27 -0.13
CA GLY A 92 7.15 -4.15 -0.86
C GLY A 92 6.54 -4.48 -2.23
N GLN A 93 6.55 -5.74 -2.70
CA GLN A 93 6.05 -6.08 -4.04
C GLN A 93 4.56 -5.75 -4.20
N ARG A 94 3.74 -6.06 -3.18
CA ARG A 94 2.30 -5.74 -3.20
C ARG A 94 2.00 -4.26 -3.04
N ALA A 95 2.93 -3.49 -2.48
CA ALA A 95 2.80 -2.06 -2.26
C ALA A 95 3.31 -1.24 -3.44
N ALA A 96 4.20 -1.80 -4.27
CA ALA A 96 5.00 -1.08 -5.24
C ALA A 96 4.19 -0.22 -6.23
N GLU A 97 3.01 -0.69 -6.65
CA GLU A 97 2.13 0.05 -7.56
C GLU A 97 1.43 1.25 -6.91
N TYR A 98 1.34 1.26 -5.58
CA TYR A 98 0.52 2.19 -4.79
C TYR A 98 1.35 3.20 -3.99
N ILE A 99 2.68 3.17 -4.11
CA ILE A 99 3.60 3.98 -3.31
C ILE A 99 4.59 4.78 -4.15
N LEU A 100 5.10 5.83 -3.54
CA LEU A 100 6.31 6.53 -3.97
C LEU A 100 7.40 6.34 -2.92
N LEU A 101 8.63 6.18 -3.40
CA LEU A 101 9.85 6.14 -2.62
C LEU A 101 10.72 7.33 -3.05
N ALA A 102 10.73 8.39 -2.24
CA ALA A 102 11.46 9.62 -2.53
C ALA A 102 11.07 10.24 -3.89
N GLY A 103 9.75 10.30 -4.15
CA GLY A 103 9.15 10.90 -5.32
C GLY A 103 9.07 10.00 -6.56
N LYS A 104 9.48 8.74 -6.46
CA LYS A 104 9.52 7.81 -7.59
C LYS A 104 8.71 6.54 -7.32
N ARG A 105 7.98 6.06 -8.33
CA ARG A 105 7.40 4.72 -8.27
C ARG A 105 8.51 3.68 -8.32
N PRO A 106 8.53 2.71 -7.40
CA PRO A 106 9.48 1.61 -7.46
C PRO A 106 9.16 0.72 -8.67
N VAL A 107 10.20 0.28 -9.37
CA VAL A 107 10.05 -0.68 -10.46
C VAL A 107 9.97 -2.08 -9.85
N THR A 108 8.93 -2.84 -10.21
CA THR A 108 8.79 -4.23 -9.79
C THR A 108 9.60 -5.18 -10.67
N ARG A 109 9.86 -6.38 -10.17
CA ARG A 109 10.58 -7.41 -10.94
C ARG A 109 9.82 -7.80 -12.21
N ASP A 110 8.49 -7.79 -12.17
CA ASP A 110 7.64 -8.15 -13.31
C ASP A 110 7.70 -7.09 -14.42
N GLN A 111 7.73 -5.80 -14.05
CA GLN A 111 7.88 -4.70 -15.01
C GLN A 111 9.25 -4.72 -15.70
N LEU A 112 10.32 -5.06 -14.97
CA LEU A 112 11.64 -5.23 -15.56
C LEU A 112 11.64 -6.37 -16.58
N GLN A 113 11.02 -7.51 -16.27
CA GLN A 113 10.95 -8.65 -17.20
C GLN A 113 10.18 -8.30 -18.47
N MET A 114 9.07 -7.57 -18.37
CA MET A 114 8.31 -7.13 -19.55
C MET A 114 9.09 -6.16 -20.44
N GLN A 115 9.95 -5.30 -19.89
CA GLN A 115 10.81 -4.42 -20.69
C GLN A 115 11.86 -5.19 -21.51
N PHE A 116 12.36 -6.32 -21.01
CA PHE A 116 13.34 -7.14 -21.73
C PHE A 116 12.73 -8.03 -22.83
N VAL A 117 11.41 -8.29 -22.80
CA VAL A 117 10.72 -9.10 -23.82
C VAL A 117 10.34 -8.27 -25.06
N LEU A 118 10.35 -6.93 -24.96
CA LEU A 118 10.00 -6.01 -26.04
C LEU A 118 11.22 -5.44 -26.80
N GLN A 119 12.41 -6.04 -26.62
CA GLN A 119 13.65 -5.66 -27.32
C GLN A 119 14.14 -6.77 -28.25
#